data_AF-A0A4Y9ZU56-F1
#
_entry.id   AF-A0A4Y9ZU56-F1
#
_cell.length_a   1.000
_cell.length_b   1.000
_cell.length_c   1.000
_cell.angle_alpha   90.00
_cell.angle_beta   90.00
_cell.angle_gamma   90.00
#
_symmetry.space_group_name_H-M   'P 1'
#
loop_
_entity.id
_entity.type
_entity.pdbx_description
1 polymer ?
#
loop_
_entity_poly.entity_id
_entity_poly.type
_entity_poly.pdbx_seq_one_letter_code
_entity_poly.pdbx_strand_id
1 'polypeptide(L)'
;MPTGMHLYIASWVPSEPLRGSGRCCLSFRSALPPHPIYTTLRAVNVQWSEWSVTLGNLEFDLFGDPGCISIRIGTGRLYTV
;
A
#
# COMPACT_ATOMS: atom_id res chain seq x y z
N MET A 1 0.47 2.23 19.95
CA MET A 1 -0.44 1.21 19.37
C MET A 1 -0.30 1.28 17.85
N PRO A 2 0.06 0.20 17.13
CA PRO A 2 0.17 0.28 15.68
C PRO A 2 -1.23 0.35 15.06
N THR A 3 -1.56 1.49 14.47
CA THR A 3 -2.85 1.88 13.90
C THR A 3 -3.19 1.19 12.57
N GLY A 4 -2.49 0.11 12.19
CA GLY A 4 -2.64 -0.54 10.89
C GLY A 4 -4.02 -1.12 10.63
N MET A 5 -4.77 -1.50 11.67
CA MET A 5 -6.08 -2.14 11.55
C MET A 5 -7.18 -1.21 11.00
N HIS A 6 -6.98 0.11 11.02
CA HIS A 6 -8.03 1.07 10.66
C HIS A 6 -8.14 1.37 9.15
N LEU A 7 -7.15 0.97 8.34
CA LEU A 7 -7.09 1.39 6.93
C LEU A 7 -8.23 0.83 6.08
N TYR A 8 -8.62 -0.42 6.35
CA TYR A 8 -9.59 -1.16 5.54
C TYR A 8 -10.97 -1.25 6.19
N ILE A 9 -11.09 -1.08 7.51
CA ILE A 9 -12.35 -1.35 8.26
C ILE A 9 -13.57 -0.62 7.68
N ALA A 10 -13.42 0.65 7.28
CA ALA A 10 -14.53 1.45 6.78
C ALA A 10 -14.84 1.23 5.29
N SER A 11 -13.94 0.58 4.54
CA SER A 11 -14.06 0.36 3.09
C SER A 11 -14.15 -1.11 2.69
N TRP A 12 -14.08 -2.05 3.64
CA TRP A 12 -14.11 -3.49 3.36
C TRP A 12 -15.54 -3.99 3.15
N VAL A 13 -15.98 -4.04 1.89
CA VAL A 13 -17.32 -4.52 1.51
C VAL A 13 -17.19 -5.70 0.55
N PRO A 14 -17.22 -6.96 1.02
CA PRO A 14 -17.00 -8.13 0.16
C PRO A 14 -17.98 -8.27 -1.00
N SER A 15 -19.22 -7.79 -0.85
CA SER A 15 -20.22 -7.78 -1.92
C SER A 15 -19.95 -6.74 -3.01
N GLU A 16 -19.08 -5.76 -2.73
CA GLU A 16 -18.68 -4.70 -3.65
C GLU A 16 -17.15 -4.48 -3.56
N PRO A 17 -16.31 -5.42 -4.02
CA PRO A 17 -14.88 -5.43 -3.72
C PRO A 17 -14.12 -4.13 -4.06
N LEU A 18 -14.51 -3.47 -5.15
CA LEU A 18 -13.84 -2.23 -5.58
C LEU A 18 -14.35 -0.97 -4.84
N ARG A 19 -15.38 -1.11 -3.99
CA ARG A 19 -15.97 0.02 -3.26
C ARG A 19 -14.95 0.59 -2.28
N GLY A 20 -14.45 1.76 -2.62
CA GLY A 20 -13.45 2.44 -1.79
C GLY A 20 -12.01 1.96 -2.00
N SER A 21 -11.72 1.23 -3.08
CA SER A 21 -10.37 0.76 -3.44
C SER A 21 -9.32 1.89 -3.41
N GLY A 22 -9.69 3.12 -3.78
CA GLY A 22 -8.80 4.28 -3.65
C GLY A 22 -8.36 4.61 -2.22
N ARG A 23 -9.20 4.33 -1.20
CA ARG A 23 -8.83 4.46 0.23
C ARG A 23 -8.00 3.29 0.73
N CYS A 24 -8.04 2.17 0.02
CA CYS A 24 -7.29 0.95 0.23
C CYS A 24 -5.95 0.94 -0.53
N CYS A 25 -5.62 2.04 -1.23
CA CYS A 25 -4.42 2.19 -2.04
C CYS A 25 -3.23 2.69 -1.20
N LEU A 26 -2.12 1.96 -1.27
CA LEU A 26 -0.83 2.36 -0.72
C LEU A 26 0.11 2.75 -1.87
N SER A 27 0.40 4.05 -1.98
CA SER A 27 1.30 4.59 -3.01
C SER A 27 2.75 4.60 -2.53
N PHE A 28 3.56 3.70 -3.09
CA PHE A 28 5.00 3.62 -2.86
C PHE A 28 5.71 4.56 -3.81
N ARG A 29 6.52 5.47 -3.25
CA ARG A 29 7.33 6.44 -4.00
C ARG A 29 8.76 6.40 -3.48
N SER A 30 9.72 6.67 -4.35
CA SER A 30 11.15 6.67 -3.99
C SER A 30 11.43 7.60 -2.79
N ALA A 31 10.86 8.80 -2.80
CA ALA A 31 11.10 9.81 -1.77
C ALA A 31 10.41 9.52 -0.42
N LEU A 32 9.20 8.93 -0.43
CA LEU A 32 8.38 8.78 0.77
C LEU A 32 7.55 7.48 0.74
N PRO A 33 7.48 6.73 1.86
CA PRO A 33 6.59 5.58 1.96
C PRO A 33 5.14 5.99 2.23
N PRO A 34 4.16 5.10 1.96
CA PRO A 34 2.80 5.26 2.45
C PRO A 34 2.76 5.43 3.97
N HIS A 35 1.82 6.24 4.49
CA HIS A 35 1.74 6.55 5.93
C HIS A 35 1.74 5.33 6.87
N PRO A 36 1.01 4.23 6.58
CA PRO A 36 1.04 3.03 7.41
C PRO A 36 2.42 2.33 7.42
N ILE A 37 3.10 2.36 6.28
CA ILE A 37 4.45 1.81 6.11
C ILE A 37 5.46 2.68 6.85
N TYR A 38 5.39 4.01 6.70
CA TYR A 38 6.23 4.96 7.44
C TYR A 38 6.19 4.70 8.95
N THR A 39 4.98 4.58 9.50
CA THR A 39 4.77 4.37 10.94
C THR A 39 5.39 3.06 11.40
N THR A 40 5.26 2.00 10.60
CA THR A 40 5.83 0.68 10.91
C THR A 40 7.35 0.72 10.87
N LEU A 41 7.94 1.29 9.81
CA LEU A 41 9.39 1.42 9.65
C LEU A 41 10.02 2.21 10.81
N ARG A 42 9.38 3.30 11.22
CA ARG A 42 9.79 4.08 12.41
C ARG A 42 9.77 3.26 13.69
N ALA A 43 8.76 2.41 13.87
CA ALA A 43 8.63 1.57 15.07
C ALA A 43 9.69 0.45 15.13
N VAL A 44 10.16 -0.05 13.99
CA VAL A 44 11.20 -1.09 13.90
C VAL A 44 12.60 -0.55 13.61
N ASN A 45 12.78 0.77 13.66
CA ASN A 45 14.04 1.46 13.38
C ASN A 45 14.68 1.11 12.02
N VAL A 46 13.84 0.96 10.99
CA VAL A 46 14.29 0.74 9.61
C VAL A 46 14.12 2.02 8.81
N GLN A 47 15.13 2.37 8.01
CA GLN A 47 15.09 3.56 7.17
C GLN A 47 14.33 3.29 5.87
N TRP A 48 13.56 4.27 5.41
CA TRP A 48 12.84 4.13 4.13
C TRP A 48 13.79 3.95 2.96
N SER A 49 14.93 4.63 2.95
CA SER A 49 15.95 4.52 1.89
C SER A 49 16.48 3.09 1.70
N GLU A 50 16.61 2.32 2.78
CA GLU A 50 17.03 0.92 2.73
C GLU A 50 15.94 0.04 2.09
N TRP A 51 14.69 0.28 2.45
CA TRP A 51 13.55 -0.44 1.89
C TRP A 51 13.25 -0.06 0.44
N SER A 52 13.34 1.22 0.08
CA SER A 52 13.10 1.68 -1.28
C SER A 52 14.09 1.07 -2.26
N VAL A 53 15.37 0.97 -1.87
CA VAL A 53 16.41 0.29 -2.67
C VAL A 53 16.09 -1.19 -2.85
N THR A 54 15.64 -1.87 -1.79
CA THR A 54 15.24 -3.30 -1.86
C THR A 54 14.07 -3.52 -2.81
N LEU A 55 13.15 -2.55 -2.91
CA LEU A 55 12.06 -2.55 -3.89
C LEU A 55 12.48 -2.12 -5.31
N GLY A 56 13.79 -1.98 -5.56
CA GLY A 56 14.34 -1.55 -6.85
C GLY A 56 14.10 -0.07 -7.17
N ASN A 57 13.80 0.74 -6.15
CA ASN A 57 13.34 2.13 -6.29
C ASN A 57 12.12 2.27 -7.22
N LEU A 58 11.31 1.22 -7.33
CA LEU A 58 10.10 1.22 -8.15
C LEU A 58 9.02 2.08 -7.50
N GLU A 59 8.30 2.83 -8.33
CA GLU A 59 7.11 3.55 -7.91
C GLU A 59 5.87 2.80 -8.35
N PHE A 60 5.06 2.40 -7.38
CA PHE A 60 3.87 1.60 -7.62
C PHE A 60 2.78 1.91 -6.61
N ASP A 61 1.55 1.57 -6.98
CA ASP A 61 0.38 1.61 -6.12
C ASP A 61 -0.04 0.17 -5.82
N LEU A 62 -0.21 -0.16 -4.53
CA LEU A 62 -0.74 -1.44 -4.05
C LEU A 62 -2.17 -1.26 -3.59
N PHE A 63 -3.10 -2.04 -4.14
CA PHE A 63 -4.51 -2.03 -3.78
C PHE A 63 -4.85 -3.33 -3.06
N GLY A 64 -5.41 -3.22 -1.86
CA GLY A 64 -5.96 -4.35 -1.10
C GLY A 64 -7.48 -4.30 -1.09
N ASP A 65 -8.12 -5.10 -1.93
CA ASP A 65 -9.57 -5.19 -2.04
C ASP A 65 -10.06 -6.59 -1.59
N PRO A 66 -11.32 -6.75 -1.17
CA PRO A 66 -11.87 -8.06 -0.84
C PRO A 66 -11.67 -9.10 -1.95
N GLY A 67 -10.90 -10.14 -1.67
CA GLY A 67 -10.65 -11.25 -2.60
C GLY A 67 -9.70 -10.92 -3.77
N CYS A 68 -9.05 -9.76 -3.76
CA CYS A 68 -8.17 -9.33 -4.84
C CYS A 68 -7.06 -8.41 -4.32
N ILE A 69 -5.80 -8.74 -4.64
CA ILE A 69 -4.68 -7.81 -4.43
C ILE A 69 -4.16 -7.41 -5.80
N SER A 70 -3.95 -6.11 -6.00
CA SER A 70 -3.40 -5.63 -7.27
C SER A 70 -2.32 -4.58 -7.10
N ILE A 71 -1.41 -4.53 -8.08
CA ILE A 71 -0.27 -3.61 -8.13
C ILE A 71 -0.32 -2.88 -9.46
N ARG A 72 -0.18 -1.56 -9.43
CA ARG A 72 0.02 -0.72 -10.62
C ARG A 72 1.40 -0.08 -10.57
N ILE A 73 2.23 -0.34 -11.58
CA ILE A 73 3.57 0.24 -11.68
C ILE A 73 3.51 1.47 -12.60
N GLY A 74 3.94 2.64 -12.11
CA GLY A 74 3.83 3.91 -12.83
C GLY A 74 2.39 4.24 -13.27
N THR A 75 2.23 4.78 -14.49
CA THR A 75 0.93 4.97 -15.15
C THR A 75 0.50 3.74 -15.97
N GLY A 76 1.18 2.61 -15.78
CA GLY A 76 1.06 1.42 -16.61
C GLY A 76 -0.03 0.44 -16.17
N ARG A 77 0.17 -0.81 -16.58
CA ARG A 77 -0.80 -1.90 -16.40
C ARG A 77 -1.01 -2.26 -14.92
N LEU A 78 -2.24 -2.63 -14.60
CA LEU A 78 -2.61 -3.24 -13.32
C LEU A 78 -2.34 -4.75 -13.37
N TYR A 79 -1.60 -5.25 -12.39
CA TYR A 79 -1.35 -6.67 -12.17
C TYR A 79 -2.18 -7.12 -10.99
N THR A 80 -2.91 -8.23 -11.11
CA THR A 80 -3.78 -8.77 -10.06
C THR A 80 -3.34 -10.19 -9.74
N VAL A 81 -3.32 -10.53 -8.45
CA VAL A 81 -3.04 -11.86 -7.90
C VAL A 81 -4.26 -12.35 -7.14
#